data_AF-A0A7X8U681-F1
#
_entry.id   AF-A0A7X8U681-F1
#
_cell.length_a   1.000
_cell.length_b   1.000
_cell.length_c   1.000
_cell.angle_alpha   90.00
_cell.angle_beta   90.00
_cell.angle_gamma   90.00
#
_symmetry.space_group_name_H-M   'P 1'
#
loop_
_entity.id
_entity.type
_entity.pdbx_description
1 polymer ?
#
loop_
_entity_poly.entity_id
_entity_poly.type
_entity_poly.pdbx_seq_one_letter_code
_entity_poly.pdbx_strand_id
1 'polypeptide(L)'
;MEQEMFGIPSTVLGKQDWQELEIRENAIGPEQLLSEILSKRLWNNAEIAWVIKRMVYFYGKKDNLLKKTPTERLFLNMVDILRCFFLLIDKEDPAMDDNIRAYICSKIADSTWGINQHTREYLEKF
;
A
#
# COMPACT_ATOMS: atom_id res chain seq x y z
N MET A 1 4.51 -26.96 5.18
CA MET A 1 5.49 -27.17 4.10
C MET A 1 4.72 -27.38 2.81
N GLU A 2 4.28 -26.27 2.20
CA GLU A 2 3.66 -26.30 0.88
C GLU A 2 4.72 -25.89 -0.14
N GLN A 3 5.28 -26.92 -0.75
CA GLN A 3 5.71 -27.01 -2.14
C GLN A 3 6.29 -25.75 -2.80
N GLU A 4 7.62 -25.66 -2.71
CA GLU A 4 8.53 -25.09 -3.71
C GLU A 4 8.42 -25.81 -5.06
N MET A 5 7.24 -25.83 -5.69
CA MET A 5 7.13 -26.28 -7.08
C MET A 5 7.42 -25.09 -7.99
N PHE A 6 8.55 -25.14 -8.69
CA PHE A 6 8.98 -24.25 -9.79
C PHE A 6 9.96 -23.10 -9.49
N GLY A 7 10.67 -23.06 -8.36
CA GLY A 7 11.81 -22.13 -8.20
C GLY A 7 11.44 -20.64 -8.33
N ILE A 8 10.15 -20.32 -8.26
CA ILE A 8 9.62 -18.96 -8.12
C ILE A 8 9.38 -18.81 -6.61
N PRO A 9 9.98 -17.81 -5.95
CA PRO A 9 9.73 -17.55 -4.54
C PRO A 9 8.23 -17.43 -4.27
N SER A 10 7.78 -17.89 -3.11
CA SER A 10 6.43 -17.68 -2.57
C SER A 10 6.19 -16.18 -2.36
N THR A 11 5.86 -15.48 -3.45
CA THR A 11 5.59 -14.04 -3.40
C THR A 11 4.20 -13.80 -2.82
N VAL A 12 4.02 -12.66 -2.15
CA VAL A 12 2.71 -12.23 -1.61
C VAL A 12 1.61 -12.25 -2.68
N LEU A 13 1.95 -12.00 -3.94
CA LEU A 13 1.02 -12.00 -5.09
C LEU A 13 0.47 -13.39 -5.43
N GLY A 14 1.20 -14.46 -5.08
CA GLY A 14 0.78 -15.83 -5.31
C GLY A 14 -0.07 -16.42 -4.18
N LYS A 15 -0.25 -15.69 -3.08
CA LYS A 15 -0.95 -16.17 -1.88
C LYS A 15 -2.45 -15.94 -1.96
N GLN A 16 -3.22 -16.78 -1.27
CA GLN A 16 -4.68 -16.70 -1.20
C GLN A 16 -5.18 -15.32 -0.74
N ASP A 17 -4.53 -14.73 0.27
CA ASP A 17 -4.87 -13.39 0.78
C ASP A 17 -4.86 -12.31 -0.31
N TRP A 18 -3.97 -12.42 -1.30
CA TRP A 18 -3.92 -11.49 -2.44
C TRP A 18 -5.10 -11.69 -3.39
N GLN A 19 -5.42 -12.94 -3.73
CA GLN A 19 -6.56 -13.26 -4.58
C GLN A 19 -7.87 -12.79 -3.96
N GLU A 20 -8.03 -12.95 -2.65
CA GLU A 20 -9.19 -12.45 -1.90
C GLU A 20 -9.31 -10.92 -1.97
N LEU A 21 -8.18 -10.20 -1.88
CA LEU A 21 -8.15 -8.75 -2.07
C LEU A 21 -8.53 -8.33 -3.49
N GLU A 22 -8.08 -9.04 -4.52
CA GLU A 22 -8.43 -8.75 -5.92
C GLU A 22 -9.93 -8.96 -6.18
N ILE A 23 -10.50 -10.06 -5.66
CA ILE A 23 -11.95 -10.30 -5.73
C ILE A 23 -12.71 -9.17 -5.04
N ARG A 24 -12.24 -8.75 -3.85
CA ARG A 24 -12.88 -7.69 -3.09
C ARG A 24 -12.76 -6.33 -3.79
N GLU A 25 -11.59 -5.98 -4.32
CA GLU A 25 -11.39 -4.76 -5.12
C GLU A 25 -12.36 -4.69 -6.31
N ASN A 26 -12.55 -5.81 -7.02
CA ASN A 26 -13.48 -5.88 -8.14
C ASN A 26 -14.95 -5.69 -7.72
N ALA A 27 -15.31 -6.06 -6.49
CA ALA A 27 -16.67 -5.96 -5.98
C ALA A 27 -17.02 -4.55 -5.45
N ILE A 28 -16.13 -3.93 -4.67
CA ILE A 28 -16.42 -2.65 -3.98
C ILE A 28 -15.65 -1.45 -4.56
N GLY A 29 -14.73 -1.71 -5.48
CA GLY A 29 -13.84 -0.70 -6.06
C GLY A 29 -12.62 -0.39 -5.20
N PRO A 30 -11.56 0.16 -5.81
CA PRO A 30 -10.29 0.42 -5.13
C PRO A 30 -10.37 1.50 -4.05
N GLU A 31 -11.27 2.48 -4.18
CA GLU A 31 -11.38 3.57 -3.20
C GLU A 31 -12.00 3.07 -1.89
N GLN A 32 -13.09 2.31 -1.98
CA GLN A 32 -13.75 1.71 -0.83
C GLN A 32 -12.83 0.71 -0.13
N LEU A 33 -12.15 -0.16 -0.89
CA LEU A 33 -11.21 -1.12 -0.33
C LEU A 33 -10.04 -0.43 0.40
N LEU A 34 -9.51 0.66 -0.16
CA LEU A 34 -8.47 1.44 0.51
C LEU A 34 -8.98 2.00 1.84
N SER A 35 -10.19 2.56 1.86
CA SER A 35 -10.81 3.06 3.09
C SER A 35 -10.97 1.96 4.15
N GLU A 36 -11.39 0.75 3.76
CA GLU A 36 -11.50 -0.38 4.67
C GLU A 36 -10.14 -0.76 5.26
N ILE A 37 -9.10 -0.90 4.43
CA ILE A 37 -7.75 -1.25 4.89
C ILE A 37 -7.22 -0.18 5.85
N LEU A 38 -7.34 1.11 5.50
CA LEU A 38 -6.87 2.22 6.33
C LEU A 38 -7.57 2.30 7.70
N SER A 39 -8.78 1.76 7.82
CA SER A 39 -9.51 1.71 9.10
C SER A 39 -8.98 0.63 10.07
N LYS A 40 -8.18 -0.33 9.59
CA LYS A 40 -7.63 -1.42 10.39
C LYS A 40 -6.41 -0.96 11.18
N ARG A 41 -6.28 -1.47 12.41
CA ARG A 41 -5.10 -1.24 13.26
C ARG A 41 -3.84 -1.92 12.72
N LEU A 42 -3.98 -3.10 12.12
CA LEU A 42 -2.88 -3.89 11.56
C LEU A 42 -3.30 -4.45 10.19
N TRP A 43 -2.38 -4.43 9.25
CA TRP A 43 -2.58 -4.96 7.90
C TRP A 43 -1.78 -6.25 7.72
N ASN A 44 -2.33 -7.20 6.98
CA ASN A 44 -1.58 -8.36 6.55
C ASN A 44 -0.62 -8.01 5.39
N ASN A 45 0.28 -8.92 5.04
CA ASN A 45 1.30 -8.66 4.01
C ASN A 45 0.67 -8.35 2.63
N ALA A 46 -0.46 -8.98 2.30
CA ALA A 46 -1.16 -8.74 1.04
C ALA A 46 -1.78 -7.35 0.98
N GLU A 47 -2.37 -6.88 2.08
CA GLU A 47 -2.92 -5.53 2.22
C GLU A 47 -1.82 -4.48 2.13
N ILE A 48 -0.68 -4.69 2.81
CA ILE A 48 0.48 -3.79 2.72
C ILE A 48 0.96 -3.69 1.27
N ALA A 49 1.18 -4.84 0.61
CA ALA A 49 1.61 -4.88 -0.78
C ALA A 49 0.60 -4.20 -1.72
N TRP A 50 -0.69 -4.39 -1.46
CA TRP A 50 -1.77 -3.82 -2.27
C TRP A 50 -1.82 -2.30 -2.12
N VAL A 51 -1.71 -1.77 -0.90
CA VAL A 51 -1.66 -0.31 -0.67
C VAL A 51 -0.42 0.31 -1.32
N ILE A 52 0.75 -0.33 -1.23
CA ILE A 52 1.97 0.13 -1.91
C ILE A 52 1.74 0.19 -3.43
N LYS A 53 1.16 -0.85 -4.04
CA LYS A 53 0.81 -0.87 -5.47
C LYS A 53 -0.08 0.32 -5.84
N ARG A 54 -1.10 0.63 -5.02
CA ARG A 54 -1.98 1.78 -5.24
C ARG A 54 -1.23 3.10 -5.17
N MET A 55 -0.35 3.28 -4.19
CA MET A 55 0.43 4.50 -4.04
C MET A 55 1.38 4.71 -5.22
N VAL A 56 2.07 3.66 -5.67
CA VAL A 56 2.93 3.74 -6.87
C VAL A 56 2.12 4.16 -8.10
N TYR A 57 0.93 3.60 -8.29
CA TYR A 57 0.03 4.00 -9.39
C TYR A 57 -0.37 5.48 -9.27
N PHE A 58 -0.80 5.93 -8.09
CA PHE A 58 -1.25 7.30 -7.88
C PHE A 58 -0.12 8.32 -8.02
N TYR A 59 1.03 8.12 -7.38
CA TYR A 59 2.18 9.02 -7.50
C TYR A 59 2.83 8.98 -8.88
N GLY A 60 2.70 7.87 -9.62
CA GLY A 60 3.11 7.78 -11.02
C GLY A 60 2.16 8.50 -11.99
N LYS A 61 0.88 8.68 -11.59
CA LYS A 61 -0.08 9.46 -12.37
C LYS A 61 0.32 10.93 -12.25
N LYS A 62 0.62 11.58 -13.39
CA LYS A 62 0.90 13.02 -13.48
C LYS A 62 -0.38 13.86 -13.25
N ASP A 63 -1.09 13.59 -12.17
CA ASP A 63 -2.34 14.24 -11.80
C ASP A 63 -2.07 15.72 -11.47
N ASN A 64 -2.94 16.61 -11.94
CA ASN A 64 -2.82 18.04 -11.66
C ASN A 64 -3.02 18.33 -10.17
N LEU A 65 -3.73 17.46 -9.44
CA LEU A 65 -3.87 17.54 -7.98
C LEU A 65 -2.53 17.36 -7.26
N LEU A 66 -1.69 16.43 -7.71
CA LEU A 66 -0.37 16.20 -7.11
C LEU A 66 0.60 17.35 -7.35
N LYS A 67 0.41 18.14 -8.42
CA LYS A 67 1.21 19.36 -8.65
C LYS A 67 0.98 20.45 -7.59
N LYS A 68 -0.13 20.38 -6.85
CA LYS A 68 -0.42 21.31 -5.75
C LYS A 68 0.24 20.87 -4.44
N THR A 69 0.70 19.63 -4.35
CA THR A 69 1.37 19.08 -3.16
C THR A 69 2.79 19.66 -3.06
N PRO A 70 3.24 20.14 -1.89
CA PRO A 70 4.63 20.57 -1.70
C PRO A 70 5.62 19.47 -2.09
N THR A 71 6.65 19.85 -2.84
CA THR A 71 7.64 18.93 -3.41
C THR A 71 8.32 18.09 -2.33
N GLU A 72 8.69 18.69 -1.19
CA GLU A 72 9.32 17.99 -0.06
C GLU A 72 8.42 16.88 0.47
N ARG A 73 7.10 17.10 0.48
CA ARG A 73 6.13 16.10 0.94
C ARG A 73 5.98 14.95 -0.04
N LEU A 74 6.01 15.23 -1.33
CA LEU A 74 6.04 14.18 -2.36
C LEU A 74 7.30 13.32 -2.23
N PHE A 75 8.47 13.95 -2.01
CA PHE A 75 9.72 13.21 -1.79
C PHE A 75 9.67 12.34 -0.54
N LEU A 76 9.15 12.86 0.59
CA LEU A 76 8.99 12.07 1.82
C LEU A 76 8.07 10.86 1.61
N ASN A 77 6.91 11.06 0.97
CA ASN A 77 5.96 9.98 0.68
C ASN A 77 6.62 8.91 -0.22
N MET A 78 7.37 9.32 -1.25
CA MET A 78 8.09 8.40 -2.13
C MET A 78 9.18 7.62 -1.39
N VAL A 79 9.93 8.27 -0.50
CA VAL A 79 10.95 7.60 0.32
C VAL A 79 10.32 6.57 1.25
N ASP A 80 9.17 6.90 1.86
CA ASP A 80 8.48 5.97 2.76
C ASP A 80 7.87 4.78 2.01
N ILE A 81 7.34 4.99 0.79
CA ILE A 81 6.92 3.89 -0.10
C ILE A 81 8.09 2.97 -0.43
N LEU A 82 9.22 3.53 -0.86
CA LEU A 82 10.41 2.75 -1.24
C LEU A 82 10.98 1.97 -0.05
N ARG A 83 10.99 2.56 1.16
CA ARG A 83 11.39 1.88 2.39
C ARG A 83 10.47 0.71 2.73
N CYS A 84 9.15 0.91 2.64
CA CYS A 84 8.19 -0.16 2.92
C CYS A 84 8.29 -1.28 1.88
N PHE A 85 8.49 -0.93 0.61
CA PHE A 85 8.73 -1.90 -0.46
C PHE A 85 10.02 -2.70 -0.22
N PHE A 86 11.10 -2.04 0.19
CA PHE A 86 12.35 -2.71 0.54
C PHE A 86 12.17 -3.69 1.71
N LEU A 87 11.49 -3.29 2.78
CA LEU A 87 11.22 -4.16 3.93
C LEU A 87 10.34 -5.37 3.58
N LEU A 88 9.47 -5.23 2.58
CA LEU A 88 8.58 -6.29 2.11
C LEU A 88 9.30 -7.28 1.18
N ILE A 89 10.26 -6.82 0.36
CA ILE A 89 11.07 -7.67 -0.53
C ILE A 89 12.21 -8.36 0.22
N ASP A 90 12.87 -7.66 1.14
CA ASP A 90 14.01 -8.20 1.92
C ASP A 90 13.59 -9.38 2.82
N LYS A 91 12.30 -9.49 3.13
CA LYS A 91 11.71 -10.64 3.81
C LYS A 91 10.97 -11.53 2.82
N GLU A 92 11.71 -12.40 2.12
CA GLU A 92 11.12 -13.59 1.49
C GLU A 92 10.43 -14.44 2.55
N ASP A 93 9.11 -14.27 2.68
CA ASP A 93 8.18 -15.12 3.41
C ASP A 93 8.68 -15.72 4.74
N PRO A 94 8.77 -14.89 5.78
CA PRO A 94 8.04 -15.26 6.98
C PRO A 94 7.11 -14.13 7.45
N ALA A 95 6.09 -14.48 8.23
CA ALA A 95 5.18 -13.53 8.85
C ALA A 95 5.96 -12.40 9.53
N MET A 96 5.76 -11.17 9.07
CA MET A 96 6.34 -9.99 9.70
C MET A 96 5.79 -9.88 11.11
N ASP A 97 6.64 -9.65 12.10
CA ASP A 97 6.17 -9.43 13.46
C ASP A 97 5.27 -8.19 13.52
N ASP A 98 4.39 -8.16 14.52
CA ASP A 98 3.35 -7.13 14.65
C ASP A 98 3.93 -5.72 14.84
N ASN A 99 5.16 -5.57 15.37
CA ASN A 99 5.78 -4.27 15.54
C ASN A 99 6.26 -3.71 14.20
N ILE A 100 6.86 -4.54 13.35
CA ILE A 100 7.24 -4.14 12.00
C ILE A 100 5.98 -3.81 11.18
N ARG A 101 4.92 -4.63 11.29
CA ARG A 101 3.64 -4.34 10.62
C ARG A 101 3.05 -3.02 11.09
N ALA A 102 3.03 -2.76 12.40
CA ALA A 102 2.54 -1.50 12.94
C ALA A 102 3.34 -0.29 12.45
N TYR A 103 4.68 -0.38 12.41
CA TYR A 103 5.55 0.66 11.87
C TYR A 103 5.22 0.96 10.39
N ILE A 104 5.10 -0.08 9.57
CA ILE A 104 4.79 0.05 8.15
C ILE A 104 3.39 0.64 7.95
N CYS A 105 2.38 0.14 8.68
CA CYS A 105 1.01 0.65 8.59
C CYS A 105 0.96 2.15 8.91
N SER A 106 1.64 2.59 9.96
CA SER A 106 1.71 4.02 10.33
C SER A 106 2.36 4.86 9.23
N LYS A 107 3.52 4.44 8.70
CA LYS A 107 4.23 5.18 7.65
C LYS A 107 3.46 5.26 6.34
N ILE A 108 2.84 4.15 5.94
CA ILE A 108 2.05 4.09 4.72
C ILE A 108 0.77 4.91 4.86
N ALA A 109 0.06 4.80 5.99
CA ALA A 109 -1.17 5.56 6.25
C ALA A 109 -0.92 7.08 6.15
N ASP A 110 0.14 7.57 6.81
CA ASP A 110 0.53 8.99 6.73
C ASP A 110 0.88 9.43 5.30
N SER A 111 1.45 8.52 4.52
CA SER A 111 1.84 8.75 3.11
C SER A 111 0.66 8.67 2.12
N THR A 112 -0.57 8.37 2.57
CA THR A 112 -1.77 8.37 1.71
C THR A 112 -2.36 9.76 1.42
N TRP A 113 -1.65 10.82 1.81
CA TRP A 113 -2.06 12.20 1.58
C TRP A 113 -2.20 12.52 0.07
N GLY A 114 -3.39 12.96 -0.35
CA GLY A 114 -3.73 13.21 -1.76
C GLY A 114 -4.23 11.97 -2.52
N ILE A 115 -4.28 10.81 -1.86
CA ILE A 115 -4.83 9.56 -2.42
C ILE A 115 -6.23 9.30 -1.89
N ASN A 116 -6.43 9.39 -0.57
CA ASN A 116 -7.74 9.17 0.03
C ASN A 116 -8.68 10.37 -0.19
N GLN A 117 -9.99 10.11 -0.20
CA GLN A 117 -11.00 11.13 -0.53
C GLN A 117 -10.90 12.36 0.37
N HIS A 118 -10.76 12.18 1.68
CA HIS A 118 -10.69 13.28 2.65
C HIS A 118 -9.53 14.25 2.37
N THR A 119 -8.35 13.72 2.02
CA THR A 119 -7.18 14.54 1.72
C THR A 119 -7.21 15.15 0.32
N ARG A 120 -7.87 14.50 -0.64
CA ARG A 120 -8.16 15.09 -1.96
C ARG A 120 -9.12 16.27 -1.83
N GLU A 121 -10.21 16.13 -1.09
CA GLU A 121 -11.15 17.21 -0.78
C GLU A 121 -10.46 18.40 -0.08
N TYR A 122 -9.48 18.12 0.78
CA TYR A 122 -8.66 19.17 1.37
C TYR A 122 -7.82 19.90 0.31
N LEU A 123 -7.12 19.17 -0.57
CA LEU A 123 -6.30 19.76 -1.64
C LEU A 123 -7.12 20.51 -2.69
N GLU A 124 -8.39 20.17 -2.89
CA GLU A 124 -9.29 20.89 -3.80
C GLU A 124 -9.66 22.28 -3.28
N LYS A 125 -9.61 22.50 -1.96
CA LYS A 125 -9.90 23.80 -1.33
C LYS A 125 -8.78 24.83 -1.49
N PHE A 126 -7.57 24.39 -1.88
CA PHE A 126 -6.39 25.23 -2.12
C PHE A 126 -6.06 25.29 -3.61
#